data_AF-A0A6H0T5H1-F1
#
_entry.id   AF-A0A6H0T5H1-F1
#
_cell.length_a   1.000
_cell.length_b   1.000
_cell.length_c   1.000
_cell.angle_alpha   90.00
_cell.angle_beta   90.00
_cell.angle_gamma   90.00
#
_symmetry.space_group_name_H-M   'P 1'
#
loop_
_entity.id
_entity.type
_entity.pdbx_description
1 polymer ?
#
loop_
_entity_poly.entity_id
_entity_poly.type
_entity_poly.pdbx_seq_one_letter_code
_entity_poly.pdbx_strand_id
1 'polypeptide(L)'
;MSEQLTLGAINASDRQVLTYKELKTWYKLTSHNNLAIMLAEGLIYNIKDKDWDINHYFPHYTLLFPQKISLEEIANHMAEKNQEGTKRKPNYIDCFLQVDFVAYQGEIYLYRNGVWAQESFNEKTNFTDVEAVLLPEYLPSAWIREINYLEQDDNKTRIQDLAIETRNVPETYFNSQLKKMPHRYYNTKNKLDLNDLVRAWKDKTFSEPSIDGNRLNWAKSVGAIIASLYEFSRRYPLANKLLASLEGGQALVFSEGERILSHLSTWIRGELEIDKLDTSSRLFWKLAENLLPSAEVHLGNSVIATFSQEIEESTDKQHFYKQKVIEALTGINEKLASNSLSSYLEENKSSRTVNSLILLLAKDGLEKLFGLEDEHACLRETDILQAVVLRAIFTGFNKLSGKLKSQQAIINPVSCFMAGVIYPSLALETIHLPKTLYSLFNTPNWNKAQEKCALGLVKKFKWTSCIKAQIDIVGLAKLQGTLQDGKLWVEAYIDPEKYIQTKIDIPAFLVQLAHAEIDEKTEARVREMLGG
;
A
#
# COMPACT_ATOMS: atom_id res chain seq x y z
N MET A 1 30.88 15.22 -66.04
CA MET A 1 31.80 15.46 -64.92
C MET A 1 31.07 16.32 -63.91
N SER A 2 31.05 15.81 -62.68
CA SER A 2 30.19 16.16 -61.56
C SER A 2 30.78 17.28 -60.71
N GLU A 3 30.00 18.33 -60.45
CA GLU A 3 30.23 19.25 -59.33
C GLU A 3 29.46 18.74 -58.11
N GLN A 4 30.21 18.27 -57.11
CA GLN A 4 29.70 17.96 -55.78
C GLN A 4 29.58 19.25 -54.98
N LEU A 5 28.35 19.61 -54.62
CA LEU A 5 28.04 20.57 -53.58
C LEU A 5 28.29 19.92 -52.22
N THR A 6 29.37 20.29 -51.56
CA THR A 6 29.65 20.01 -50.16
C THR A 6 28.72 20.86 -49.28
N LEU A 7 27.66 20.23 -48.77
CA LEU A 7 26.89 20.73 -47.64
C LEU A 7 27.81 20.87 -46.43
N GLY A 8 27.86 22.08 -45.88
CA GLY A 8 28.65 22.43 -44.71
C GLY A 8 28.35 21.50 -43.54
N ALA A 9 29.40 20.86 -43.03
CA ALA A 9 29.39 20.20 -41.74
C ALA A 9 29.07 21.24 -40.66
N ILE A 10 27.84 21.22 -40.15
CA ILE A 10 27.55 21.80 -38.84
C ILE A 10 28.29 20.91 -37.85
N ASN A 11 29.36 21.44 -37.26
CA ASN A 11 30.18 20.78 -36.27
C ASN A 11 29.31 20.18 -35.16
N ALA A 12 29.39 18.86 -34.97
CA ALA A 12 28.80 18.14 -33.86
C ALA A 12 29.48 18.43 -32.50
N SER A 13 30.39 19.43 -32.44
CA SER A 13 31.25 19.70 -31.27
C SER A 13 30.64 20.61 -30.21
N ASP A 14 29.47 21.22 -30.45
CA ASP A 14 28.84 22.17 -29.52
C ASP A 14 27.54 21.65 -28.86
N ARG A 15 27.23 20.35 -28.99
CA ARG A 15 26.17 19.74 -28.16
C ARG A 15 26.72 19.54 -26.75
N GLN A 16 26.40 20.48 -25.85
CA GLN A 16 26.64 20.31 -24.42
C GLN A 16 26.07 18.96 -23.97
N VAL A 17 26.96 18.08 -23.52
CA VAL A 17 26.57 16.80 -22.92
C VAL A 17 25.85 17.13 -21.62
N LEU A 18 24.53 17.01 -21.61
CA LEU A 18 23.74 17.20 -20.40
C LEU A 18 23.94 15.98 -19.50
N THR A 19 24.63 16.20 -18.39
CA THR A 19 24.92 15.19 -17.38
C THR A 19 23.70 14.88 -16.53
N TYR A 20 23.75 13.77 -15.78
CA TYR A 20 22.76 13.33 -14.78
C TYR A 20 22.25 14.44 -13.84
N LYS A 21 23.05 15.48 -13.58
CA LYS A 21 22.69 16.62 -12.72
C LYS A 21 21.99 17.77 -13.44
N GLU A 22 21.98 17.80 -14.76
CA GLU A 22 21.52 18.95 -15.57
C GLU A 22 20.09 18.79 -16.09
N LEU A 23 19.57 17.55 -16.15
CA LEU A 23 18.16 17.25 -16.40
C LEU A 23 17.43 16.86 -15.10
N LYS A 24 17.26 17.84 -14.20
CA LYS A 24 16.62 17.63 -12.87
C LYS A 24 15.09 17.57 -12.88
N THR A 25 14.48 17.80 -14.03
CA THR A 25 13.06 18.14 -14.09
C THR A 25 12.38 17.36 -15.19
N TRP A 26 11.62 16.36 -14.78
CA TRP A 26 10.82 15.52 -15.65
C TRP A 26 9.35 15.70 -15.35
N TYR A 27 8.52 15.65 -16.37
CA TYR A 27 7.11 15.95 -16.28
C TYR A 27 6.26 14.77 -16.75
N LYS A 28 5.30 14.40 -15.92
CA LYS A 28 4.18 13.55 -16.34
C LYS A 28 3.01 14.46 -16.71
N LEU A 29 2.51 14.32 -17.93
CA LEU A 29 1.24 14.91 -18.32
C LEU A 29 0.09 14.02 -17.84
N THR A 30 -0.92 14.63 -17.22
CA THR A 30 -2.12 13.96 -16.74
C THR A 30 -3.29 14.94 -16.64
N SER A 31 -4.46 14.47 -16.24
CA SER A 31 -5.60 15.33 -15.92
C SER A 31 -5.73 15.49 -14.42
N HIS A 32 -6.43 16.54 -13.98
CA HIS A 32 -6.71 16.77 -12.56
C HIS A 32 -7.50 15.61 -11.88
N ASN A 33 -8.36 14.89 -12.62
CA ASN A 33 -9.02 13.68 -12.13
C ASN A 33 -8.05 12.53 -11.90
N ASN A 34 -7.18 12.29 -12.88
CA ASN A 34 -6.15 11.25 -12.78
C ASN A 34 -5.12 11.59 -11.69
N LEU A 35 -4.80 12.87 -11.52
CA LEU A 35 -4.01 13.36 -10.40
C LEU A 35 -4.68 13.05 -9.05
N ALA A 36 -5.99 13.29 -8.92
CA ALA A 36 -6.73 12.96 -7.70
C ALA A 36 -6.63 11.46 -7.36
N ILE A 37 -6.78 10.60 -8.37
CA ILE A 37 -6.64 9.15 -8.21
C ILE A 37 -5.19 8.75 -7.88
N MET A 38 -4.18 9.32 -8.54
CA MET A 38 -2.76 9.03 -8.25
C MET A 38 -2.37 9.43 -6.83
N LEU A 39 -2.80 10.62 -6.39
CA LEU A 39 -2.58 11.09 -5.03
C LEU A 39 -3.37 10.26 -4.02
N ALA A 40 -4.58 9.84 -4.37
CA ALA A 40 -5.33 8.90 -3.57
C ALA A 40 -4.54 7.59 -3.41
N GLU A 41 -4.18 6.92 -4.49
CA GLU A 41 -3.48 5.64 -4.39
C GLU A 41 -2.04 5.77 -3.90
N GLY A 42 -1.51 6.98 -3.77
CA GLY A 42 -0.12 7.22 -3.39
C GLY A 42 0.88 6.83 -4.48
N LEU A 43 0.42 6.60 -5.70
CA LEU A 43 1.16 6.01 -6.81
C LEU A 43 1.01 6.86 -8.07
N ILE A 44 2.11 7.06 -8.78
CA ILE A 44 2.13 7.63 -10.12
C ILE A 44 2.15 6.48 -11.11
N TYR A 45 1.13 6.41 -11.95
CA TYR A 45 1.01 5.43 -13.02
C TYR A 45 0.11 6.01 -14.12
N ASN A 46 -0.12 5.30 -15.22
CA ASN A 46 -1.05 5.75 -16.22
C ASN A 46 -2.45 5.21 -15.92
N ILE A 47 -3.38 6.11 -15.67
CA ILE A 47 -4.79 5.73 -15.50
C ILE A 47 -5.43 5.66 -16.88
N LYS A 48 -6.04 4.52 -17.17
CA LYS A 48 -6.78 4.29 -18.42
C LYS A 48 -7.93 5.28 -18.53
N ASP A 49 -7.85 6.18 -19.51
CA ASP A 49 -8.95 7.06 -19.88
C ASP A 49 -9.67 6.51 -21.13
N LYS A 50 -10.97 6.77 -21.24
CA LYS A 50 -11.79 6.29 -22.37
C LYS A 50 -11.40 6.94 -23.70
N ASP A 51 -10.84 8.14 -23.64
CA ASP A 51 -10.52 8.95 -24.81
C ASP A 51 -9.01 9.06 -25.07
N TRP A 52 -8.16 8.63 -24.12
CA TRP A 52 -6.70 8.54 -24.25
C TRP A 52 -6.16 7.39 -23.40
N ASP A 53 -5.59 6.37 -24.05
CA ASP A 53 -4.97 5.25 -23.35
C ASP A 53 -3.52 5.09 -23.80
N ILE A 54 -2.61 5.87 -23.20
CA ILE A 54 -1.17 5.65 -23.40
C ILE A 54 -0.77 4.22 -22.98
N ASN A 55 -1.55 3.55 -22.12
CA ASN A 55 -1.35 2.13 -21.81
C ASN A 55 -1.67 1.21 -22.98
N HIS A 56 -2.37 1.68 -24.01
CA HIS A 56 -2.50 0.93 -25.25
C HIS A 56 -1.16 0.79 -25.95
N TYR A 57 -0.32 1.82 -25.90
CA TYR A 57 0.98 1.87 -26.58
C TYR A 57 2.12 1.38 -25.69
N PHE A 58 2.05 1.71 -24.40
CA PHE A 58 3.05 1.35 -23.40
C PHE A 58 2.34 0.81 -22.16
N PRO A 59 1.69 -0.38 -22.24
CA PRO A 59 1.11 -0.99 -21.06
C PRO A 59 2.22 -1.13 -20.03
N HIS A 60 1.93 -0.85 -18.74
CA HIS A 60 2.88 -1.07 -17.65
C HIS A 60 4.02 -0.05 -17.52
N TYR A 61 4.05 1.03 -18.33
CA TYR A 61 5.07 2.07 -18.23
C TYR A 61 4.50 3.47 -18.06
N THR A 62 5.06 4.27 -17.15
CA THR A 62 4.85 5.71 -17.05
C THR A 62 5.75 6.48 -18.02
N LEU A 63 5.14 7.30 -18.88
CA LEU A 63 5.85 8.22 -19.79
C LEU A 63 6.14 9.56 -19.11
N LEU A 64 7.39 10.01 -19.20
CA LEU A 64 7.88 11.29 -18.68
C LEU A 64 8.58 12.11 -19.78
N PHE A 65 8.41 13.43 -19.71
CA PHE A 65 9.00 14.40 -20.64
C PHE A 65 10.01 15.31 -19.93
N PRO A 66 11.14 15.65 -20.55
CA PRO A 66 12.08 16.60 -19.98
C PRO A 66 11.54 18.04 -20.06
N GLN A 67 11.97 18.90 -19.13
CA GLN A 67 11.53 20.31 -19.04
C GLN A 67 11.67 21.15 -20.32
N LYS A 68 12.60 20.79 -21.18
CA LYS A 68 12.92 21.52 -22.42
C LYS A 68 11.84 21.42 -23.50
N ILE A 69 10.81 20.60 -23.32
CA ILE A 69 9.72 20.39 -24.29
C ILE A 69 8.53 21.28 -23.96
N SER A 70 7.89 21.84 -24.99
CA SER A 70 6.61 22.56 -24.86
C SER A 70 5.50 21.58 -24.44
N LEU A 71 5.29 21.50 -23.13
CA LEU A 71 4.22 20.71 -22.55
C LEU A 71 2.83 21.25 -22.91
N GLU A 72 2.71 22.57 -23.15
CA GLU A 72 1.48 23.21 -23.63
C GLU A 72 1.10 22.73 -25.04
N GLU A 73 2.08 22.59 -25.95
CA GLU A 73 1.83 22.05 -27.29
C GLU A 73 1.45 20.56 -27.24
N ILE A 74 2.09 19.78 -26.36
CA ILE A 74 1.68 18.39 -26.10
C ILE A 74 0.23 18.36 -25.60
N ALA A 75 -0.11 19.17 -24.60
CA ALA A 75 -1.45 19.23 -24.03
C ALA A 75 -2.51 19.69 -25.06
N ASN A 76 -2.24 20.75 -25.82
CA ASN A 76 -3.14 21.24 -26.87
C ASN A 76 -3.39 20.18 -27.94
N HIS A 77 -2.34 19.49 -28.40
CA HIS A 77 -2.50 18.39 -29.33
C HIS A 77 -3.31 17.24 -28.74
N MET A 78 -3.08 16.90 -27.47
CA MET A 78 -3.87 15.89 -26.77
C MET A 78 -5.35 16.31 -26.70
N ALA A 79 -5.62 17.58 -26.38
CA ALA A 79 -6.97 18.14 -26.36
C ALA A 79 -7.65 18.15 -27.74
N GLU A 80 -6.91 18.46 -28.81
CA GLU A 80 -7.40 18.39 -30.19
C GLU A 80 -7.74 16.95 -30.61
N LYS A 81 -6.86 15.98 -30.29
CA LYS A 81 -7.10 14.56 -30.58
C LYS A 81 -8.31 14.01 -29.82
N ASN A 82 -8.50 14.43 -28.58
CA ASN A 82 -9.67 14.03 -27.79
C ASN A 82 -11.00 14.56 -28.38
N GLN A 83 -10.98 15.71 -29.08
CA GLN A 83 -12.16 16.24 -29.76
C GLN A 83 -12.56 15.43 -31.00
N GLU A 84 -11.64 14.66 -31.58
CA GLU A 84 -11.93 13.77 -32.71
C GLU A 84 -12.71 12.51 -32.27
N GLY A 85 -12.79 12.21 -30.95
CA GLY A 85 -13.30 10.94 -30.40
C GLY A 85 -14.77 10.90 -29.94
N THR A 86 -15.28 11.87 -29.17
CA THR A 86 -16.68 11.81 -28.66
C THR A 86 -17.31 13.19 -28.31
N LYS A 87 -18.66 13.26 -28.36
CA LYS A 87 -19.50 14.48 -28.27
C LYS A 87 -19.74 15.08 -26.87
N ARG A 88 -19.06 14.63 -25.81
CA ARG A 88 -19.23 15.22 -24.47
C ARG A 88 -17.88 15.42 -23.82
N LYS A 89 -17.48 16.69 -23.68
CA LYS A 89 -16.37 17.08 -22.82
C LYS A 89 -16.73 16.77 -21.36
N PRO A 90 -15.93 16.00 -20.63
CA PRO A 90 -15.69 16.31 -19.23
C PRO A 90 -14.78 17.55 -19.23
N ASN A 91 -15.05 18.52 -18.35
CA ASN A 91 -14.17 19.69 -18.18
C ASN A 91 -12.87 19.22 -17.50
N TYR A 92 -11.97 18.58 -18.24
CA TYR A 92 -10.66 18.19 -17.74
C TYR A 92 -9.71 19.38 -17.77
N ILE A 93 -9.11 19.66 -16.62
CA ILE A 93 -7.94 20.52 -16.51
C ILE A 93 -6.70 19.65 -16.66
N ASP A 94 -5.83 20.03 -17.58
CA ASP A 94 -4.54 19.39 -17.78
C ASP A 94 -3.55 19.82 -16.69
N CYS A 95 -2.82 18.82 -16.18
CA CYS A 95 -1.88 18.92 -15.09
C CYS A 95 -0.52 18.35 -15.50
N PHE A 96 0.55 19.00 -15.05
CA PHE A 96 1.91 18.48 -15.18
C PHE A 96 2.51 18.21 -13.80
N LEU A 97 2.89 16.96 -13.58
CA LEU A 97 3.56 16.55 -12.36
C LEU A 97 5.05 16.58 -12.61
N GLN A 98 5.77 17.45 -11.91
CA GLN A 98 7.21 17.37 -11.87
C GLN A 98 7.61 16.16 -11.02
N VAL A 99 8.19 15.14 -11.65
CA VAL A 99 8.64 13.90 -11.01
C VAL A 99 10.16 13.92 -10.88
N ASP A 100 10.64 13.70 -9.67
CA ASP A 100 12.06 13.49 -9.38
C ASP A 100 12.32 11.99 -9.17
N PHE A 101 12.86 11.35 -10.21
CA PHE A 101 13.28 9.96 -10.17
C PHE A 101 14.81 9.83 -10.13
N VAL A 102 15.54 10.84 -9.67
CA VAL A 102 17.01 10.79 -9.57
C VAL A 102 17.46 9.63 -8.67
N ALA A 103 16.67 9.21 -7.68
CA ALA A 103 17.01 8.06 -6.84
C ALA A 103 16.86 6.70 -7.55
N TYR A 104 16.25 6.67 -8.74
CA TYR A 104 16.13 5.44 -9.50
C TYR A 104 17.51 4.95 -9.96
N GLN A 105 17.71 3.63 -9.95
CA GLN A 105 18.81 2.98 -10.68
C GLN A 105 18.25 1.69 -11.28
N GLY A 106 18.36 1.52 -12.58
CA GLY A 106 17.74 0.38 -13.26
C GLY A 106 17.53 0.63 -14.74
N GLU A 107 16.75 -0.21 -15.41
CA GLU A 107 16.55 -0.08 -16.85
C GLU A 107 15.45 0.92 -17.18
N ILE A 108 15.73 1.81 -18.13
CA ILE A 108 14.76 2.74 -18.70
C ILE A 108 14.76 2.66 -20.21
N TYR A 109 13.67 3.12 -20.81
CA TYR A 109 13.66 3.38 -22.25
C TYR A 109 13.77 4.88 -22.47
N LEU A 110 14.75 5.27 -23.28
CA LEU A 110 14.96 6.62 -23.72
C LEU A 110 14.46 6.76 -25.15
N TYR A 111 13.68 7.81 -25.42
CA TYR A 111 13.32 8.20 -26.76
C TYR A 111 14.26 9.32 -27.22
N ARG A 112 14.98 9.08 -28.33
CA ARG A 112 15.94 10.02 -28.92
C ARG A 112 15.94 9.86 -30.43
N ASN A 113 15.80 10.96 -31.18
CA ASN A 113 15.90 10.98 -32.64
C ASN A 113 14.97 9.96 -33.34
N GLY A 114 13.71 9.83 -32.89
CA GLY A 114 12.78 8.90 -33.54
C GLY A 114 12.79 7.45 -33.05
N VAL A 115 13.67 7.09 -32.10
CA VAL A 115 13.91 5.70 -31.69
C VAL A 115 13.90 5.54 -30.17
N TRP A 116 13.27 4.46 -29.69
CA TRP A 116 13.38 4.00 -28.31
C TRP A 116 14.60 3.11 -28.15
N ALA A 117 15.41 3.37 -27.12
CA ALA A 117 16.53 2.54 -26.74
C ALA A 117 16.46 2.22 -25.24
N GLN A 118 16.69 0.96 -24.89
CA GLN A 118 16.84 0.55 -23.50
C GLN A 118 18.25 0.89 -23.02
N GLU A 119 18.34 1.60 -21.90
CA GLU A 119 19.60 1.97 -21.28
C GLU A 119 19.51 1.77 -19.76
N SER A 120 20.63 1.46 -19.12
CA SER A 120 20.70 1.50 -17.66
C SER A 120 20.74 2.95 -17.19
N PHE A 121 19.77 3.33 -16.38
CA PHE A 121 19.70 4.58 -15.63
C PHE A 121 20.68 4.55 -14.46
N ASN A 122 21.70 5.40 -14.56
CA ASN A 122 22.74 5.62 -13.57
C ASN A 122 23.34 7.02 -13.77
N GLU A 123 24.31 7.39 -12.92
CA GLU A 123 24.97 8.71 -12.98
C GLU A 123 25.69 9.01 -14.31
N LYS A 124 25.94 7.99 -15.14
CA LYS A 124 26.61 8.09 -16.44
C LYS A 124 25.65 8.10 -17.62
N THR A 125 24.34 7.91 -17.40
CA THR A 125 23.35 7.91 -18.48
C THR A 125 23.34 9.25 -19.18
N ASN A 126 23.45 9.22 -20.51
CA ASN A 126 23.46 10.42 -21.32
C ASN A 126 22.02 10.83 -21.63
N PHE A 127 21.61 12.03 -21.22
CA PHE A 127 20.29 12.57 -21.51
C PHE A 127 20.28 13.66 -22.60
N THR A 128 21.42 13.90 -23.23
CA THR A 128 21.53 14.79 -24.38
C THR A 128 20.56 14.32 -25.45
N ASP A 129 19.77 15.25 -26.01
CA ASP A 129 18.77 14.98 -27.05
C ASP A 129 17.69 13.94 -26.68
N VAL A 130 17.54 13.57 -25.41
CA VAL A 130 16.40 12.74 -24.98
C VAL A 130 15.13 13.59 -25.05
N GLU A 131 14.09 13.03 -25.65
CA GLU A 131 12.79 13.63 -25.88
C GLU A 131 11.72 13.03 -24.94
N ALA A 132 11.85 11.77 -24.52
CA ALA A 132 10.97 11.17 -23.54
C ALA A 132 11.62 9.98 -22.82
N VAL A 133 11.07 9.59 -21.67
CA VAL A 133 11.51 8.43 -20.88
C VAL A 133 10.31 7.58 -20.50
N LEU A 134 10.44 6.26 -20.62
CA LEU A 134 9.51 5.31 -20.02
C LEU A 134 10.15 4.66 -18.80
N LEU A 135 9.41 4.69 -17.70
CA LEU A 135 9.70 3.97 -16.46
C LEU A 135 8.61 2.93 -16.24
N PRO A 136 8.88 1.77 -15.62
CA PRO A 136 7.84 0.90 -15.09
C PRO A 136 6.78 1.69 -14.29
N GLU A 137 5.52 1.23 -14.27
CA GLU A 137 4.45 1.83 -13.45
C GLU A 137 4.66 1.67 -11.94
N TYR A 138 3.85 2.39 -11.15
CA TYR A 138 3.84 2.45 -9.69
C TYR A 138 5.03 3.17 -9.07
N LEU A 139 5.33 4.38 -9.59
CA LEU A 139 6.28 5.28 -8.93
C LEU A 139 5.65 5.84 -7.64
N PRO A 140 6.41 6.03 -6.56
CA PRO A 140 5.88 6.64 -5.34
C PRO A 140 5.41 8.08 -5.57
N SER A 141 4.23 8.44 -5.04
CA SER A 141 3.75 9.83 -5.08
C SER A 141 4.68 10.83 -4.38
N ALA A 142 5.53 10.36 -3.45
CA ALA A 142 6.59 11.17 -2.83
C ALA A 142 7.64 11.69 -3.82
N TRP A 143 7.70 11.15 -5.04
CA TRP A 143 8.59 11.65 -6.09
C TRP A 143 8.02 12.88 -6.81
N ILE A 144 6.75 13.24 -6.58
CA ILE A 144 6.17 14.48 -7.09
C ILE A 144 6.78 15.66 -6.32
N ARG A 145 7.48 16.54 -7.05
CA ARG A 145 8.08 17.77 -6.50
C ARG A 145 7.14 18.96 -6.60
N GLU A 146 6.40 19.05 -7.71
CA GLU A 146 5.57 20.21 -8.03
C GLU A 146 4.42 19.78 -8.94
N ILE A 147 3.27 20.43 -8.78
CA ILE A 147 2.10 20.27 -9.66
C ILE A 147 1.88 21.60 -10.37
N ASN A 148 1.98 21.57 -11.70
CA ASN A 148 1.76 22.72 -12.56
C ASN A 148 0.44 22.58 -13.32
N TYR A 149 -0.30 23.68 -13.43
CA TYR A 149 -1.55 23.75 -14.19
C TYR A 149 -1.37 24.67 -15.40
N LEU A 150 -2.08 24.38 -16.48
CA LEU A 150 -2.10 25.23 -17.68
C LEU A 150 -2.97 26.49 -17.50
N GLU A 151 -4.09 26.40 -16.76
CA GLU A 151 -5.06 27.49 -16.63
C GLU A 151 -5.16 28.03 -15.18
N GLN A 152 -5.52 29.31 -15.04
CA GLN A 152 -5.54 30.06 -13.78
C GLN A 152 -6.83 29.93 -12.94
N ASP A 153 -7.96 29.54 -13.51
CA ASP A 153 -9.27 29.66 -12.82
C ASP A 153 -9.56 28.50 -11.86
N ASP A 154 -9.96 28.83 -10.61
CA ASP A 154 -10.61 28.01 -9.55
C ASP A 154 -10.34 26.48 -9.48
N ASN A 155 -9.17 26.05 -9.91
CA ASN A 155 -8.80 24.64 -10.08
C ASN A 155 -8.63 23.91 -8.74
N LYS A 156 -8.26 24.64 -7.68
CA LYS A 156 -8.00 24.04 -6.37
C LYS A 156 -9.27 23.45 -5.75
N THR A 157 -10.39 24.17 -5.78
CA THR A 157 -11.67 23.72 -5.22
C THR A 157 -12.20 22.51 -5.98
N ARG A 158 -12.16 22.54 -7.33
CA ARG A 158 -12.58 21.39 -8.16
C ARG A 158 -11.78 20.12 -7.88
N ILE A 159 -10.45 20.25 -7.73
CA ILE A 159 -9.56 19.13 -7.43
C ILE A 159 -9.84 18.54 -6.04
N GLN A 160 -10.15 19.40 -5.07
CA GLN A 160 -10.56 18.98 -3.74
C GLN A 160 -11.91 18.27 -3.77
N ASP A 161 -12.90 18.80 -4.49
CA ASP A 161 -14.24 18.21 -4.63
C ASP A 161 -14.18 16.82 -5.30
N LEU A 162 -13.38 16.66 -6.36
CA LEU A 162 -13.19 15.38 -7.06
C LEU A 162 -12.46 14.32 -6.23
N ALA A 163 -11.56 14.73 -5.35
CA ALA A 163 -10.91 13.83 -4.41
C ALA A 163 -11.90 13.28 -3.37
N ILE A 164 -12.89 14.07 -2.97
CA ILE A 164 -14.00 13.62 -2.10
C ILE A 164 -14.85 12.57 -2.84
N GLU A 165 -15.12 12.78 -4.13
CA GLU A 165 -15.94 11.88 -4.96
C GLU A 165 -15.29 10.52 -5.23
N THR A 166 -13.96 10.46 -5.31
CA THR A 166 -13.23 9.21 -5.60
C THR A 166 -13.24 8.21 -4.45
N ARG A 167 -13.73 8.58 -3.24
CA ARG A 167 -14.03 7.73 -2.05
C ARG A 167 -12.95 6.75 -1.57
N ASN A 168 -11.79 6.71 -2.23
CA ASN A 168 -10.75 5.71 -2.01
C ASN A 168 -9.63 6.19 -1.08
N VAL A 169 -9.59 7.48 -0.72
CA VAL A 169 -8.62 8.06 0.22
C VAL A 169 -9.20 9.20 1.06
N PRO A 170 -8.67 9.45 2.27
CA PRO A 170 -9.13 10.54 3.11
C PRO A 170 -8.78 11.90 2.52
N GLU A 171 -9.77 12.77 2.47
CA GLU A 171 -9.65 14.14 2.00
C GLU A 171 -8.53 14.93 2.72
N THR A 172 -8.29 14.61 3.99
CA THR A 172 -7.20 15.15 4.84
C THR A 172 -5.81 14.86 4.26
N TYR A 173 -5.55 13.61 3.86
CA TYR A 173 -4.29 13.19 3.23
C TYR A 173 -4.06 14.00 1.96
N PHE A 174 -5.05 13.97 1.08
CA PHE A 174 -5.02 14.64 -0.20
C PHE A 174 -4.75 16.14 -0.06
N ASN A 175 -5.52 16.82 0.80
CA ASN A 175 -5.35 18.23 1.12
C ASN A 175 -3.97 18.53 1.71
N SER A 176 -3.41 17.64 2.53
CA SER A 176 -2.08 17.82 3.10
C SER A 176 -0.97 17.71 2.05
N GLN A 177 -1.09 16.79 1.08
CA GLN A 177 -0.13 16.64 0.00
C GLN A 177 -0.19 17.83 -0.95
N LEU A 178 -1.39 18.24 -1.35
CA LEU A 178 -1.60 19.45 -2.16
C LEU A 178 -1.02 20.70 -1.50
N LYS A 179 -1.17 20.85 -0.18
CA LYS A 179 -0.61 22.01 0.56
C LYS A 179 0.92 22.02 0.63
N LYS A 180 1.55 20.84 0.61
CA LYS A 180 3.02 20.68 0.67
C LYS A 180 3.67 20.92 -0.68
N MET A 181 2.94 20.70 -1.78
CA MET A 181 3.45 20.86 -3.13
C MET A 181 3.31 22.32 -3.57
N PRO A 182 4.41 22.98 -4.00
CA PRO A 182 4.30 24.29 -4.62
C PRO A 182 3.43 24.21 -5.88
N HIS A 183 2.71 25.30 -6.17
CA HIS A 183 1.96 25.46 -7.41
C HIS A 183 2.62 26.57 -8.22
N ARG A 184 2.96 26.28 -9.47
CA ARG A 184 3.39 27.28 -10.43
C ARG A 184 2.58 27.17 -11.71
N TYR A 185 2.42 28.32 -12.34
CA TYR A 185 1.93 28.41 -13.70
C TYR A 185 3.13 28.21 -14.62
N TYR A 186 3.07 27.23 -15.50
CA TYR A 186 4.16 26.96 -16.43
C TYR A 186 4.23 28.08 -17.46
N ASN A 187 5.42 28.68 -17.61
CA ASN A 187 5.67 29.80 -18.53
C ASN A 187 6.95 29.50 -19.31
N THR A 188 6.90 28.77 -20.43
CA THR A 188 8.03 28.71 -21.37
C THR A 188 7.64 28.31 -22.80
N LYS A 189 8.32 28.93 -23.78
CA LYS A 189 8.02 29.00 -25.23
C LYS A 189 9.00 28.21 -26.13
N ASN A 190 9.40 26.99 -25.80
CA ASN A 190 10.31 26.23 -26.67
C ASN A 190 9.60 25.13 -27.46
N LYS A 191 9.45 25.37 -28.77
CA LYS A 191 8.84 24.46 -29.74
C LYS A 191 9.69 23.21 -29.99
N LEU A 192 9.09 22.05 -29.76
CA LEU A 192 9.54 20.78 -30.34
C LEU A 192 8.55 20.42 -31.47
N ASP A 193 8.99 19.78 -32.55
CA ASP A 193 8.05 19.32 -33.58
C ASP A 193 7.26 18.11 -33.07
N LEU A 194 6.10 18.39 -32.51
CA LEU A 194 5.19 17.39 -31.96
C LEU A 194 4.80 16.31 -32.98
N ASN A 195 4.81 16.66 -34.28
CA ASN A 195 4.43 15.74 -35.33
C ASN A 195 5.43 14.59 -35.45
N ASP A 196 6.72 14.81 -35.20
CA ASP A 196 7.75 13.77 -35.25
C ASP A 196 7.60 12.78 -34.09
N LEU A 197 7.32 13.29 -32.89
CA LEU A 197 7.02 12.47 -31.70
C LEU A 197 5.77 11.60 -31.92
N VAL A 198 4.69 12.20 -32.44
CA VAL A 198 3.41 11.53 -32.69
C VAL A 198 3.49 10.52 -33.85
N ARG A 199 4.24 10.83 -34.92
CA ARG A 199 4.43 9.93 -36.07
C ARG A 199 5.23 8.69 -35.66
N ALA A 200 6.27 8.86 -34.86
CA ALA A 200 7.02 7.74 -34.31
C ALA A 200 6.19 6.85 -33.36
N TRP A 201 5.18 7.42 -32.68
CA TRP A 201 4.24 6.68 -31.84
C TRP A 201 3.21 5.85 -32.62
N LYS A 202 2.72 6.36 -33.76
CA LYS A 202 1.66 5.70 -34.55
C LYS A 202 2.19 4.62 -35.50
N ASP A 203 3.39 4.80 -36.04
CA ASP A 203 3.86 4.00 -37.17
C ASP A 203 4.80 2.84 -36.77
N LYS A 204 5.02 2.61 -35.46
CA LYS A 204 5.89 1.54 -34.97
C LYS A 204 5.12 0.51 -34.13
N THR A 205 5.15 -0.74 -34.56
CA THR A 205 5.02 -1.89 -33.65
C THR A 205 6.28 -1.90 -32.78
N PHE A 206 6.18 -1.34 -31.58
CA PHE A 206 7.26 -1.45 -30.62
C PHE A 206 7.46 -2.94 -30.32
N SER A 207 8.71 -3.40 -30.25
CA SER A 207 8.99 -4.56 -29.40
C SER A 207 8.58 -4.13 -28.00
N GLU A 208 7.42 -4.61 -27.53
CA GLU A 208 6.90 -4.26 -26.21
C GLU A 208 8.05 -4.35 -25.22
N PRO A 209 8.39 -3.25 -24.54
CA PRO A 209 9.23 -3.31 -23.37
C PRO A 209 8.66 -4.38 -22.43
N SER A 210 9.31 -5.53 -22.31
CA SER A 210 8.75 -6.64 -21.54
C SER A 210 9.02 -6.41 -20.05
N ILE A 211 8.23 -5.55 -19.41
CA ILE A 211 7.99 -5.74 -17.99
C ILE A 211 7.22 -7.03 -17.85
N ASP A 212 7.73 -7.92 -17.01
CA ASP A 212 6.97 -9.06 -16.54
C ASP A 212 5.69 -8.55 -15.86
N GLY A 213 4.54 -8.70 -16.51
CA GLY A 213 3.24 -8.31 -15.97
C GLY A 213 2.97 -8.95 -14.60
N ASN A 214 3.56 -10.12 -14.32
CA ASN A 214 3.49 -10.74 -13.00
C ASN A 214 4.18 -9.90 -11.94
N ARG A 215 5.29 -9.23 -12.24
CA ARG A 215 5.99 -8.34 -11.31
C ARG A 215 5.12 -7.17 -10.86
N LEU A 216 4.34 -6.59 -11.77
CA LEU A 216 3.39 -5.53 -11.42
C LEU A 216 2.20 -6.06 -10.63
N ASN A 217 1.68 -7.24 -10.98
CA ASN A 217 0.60 -7.88 -10.22
C ASN A 217 1.07 -8.28 -8.82
N TRP A 218 2.32 -8.68 -8.69
CA TRP A 218 2.97 -8.95 -7.42
C TRP A 218 3.17 -7.67 -6.61
N ALA A 219 3.60 -6.56 -7.21
CA ALA A 219 3.65 -5.26 -6.52
C ALA A 219 2.27 -4.84 -5.98
N LYS A 220 1.20 -4.97 -6.78
CA LYS A 220 -0.19 -4.74 -6.29
C LYS A 220 -0.54 -5.64 -5.11
N SER A 221 -0.11 -6.91 -5.14
CA SER A 221 -0.37 -7.87 -4.08
C SER A 221 0.37 -7.49 -2.80
N VAL A 222 1.64 -7.11 -2.91
CA VAL A 222 2.49 -6.66 -1.78
C VAL A 222 1.85 -5.45 -1.11
N GLY A 223 1.45 -4.45 -1.89
CA GLY A 223 0.79 -3.27 -1.33
C GLY A 223 -0.51 -3.62 -0.60
N ALA A 224 -1.29 -4.56 -1.15
CA ALA A 224 -2.51 -5.02 -0.51
C ALA A 224 -2.26 -5.76 0.80
N ILE A 225 -1.24 -6.63 0.83
CA ILE A 225 -0.86 -7.38 2.04
C ILE A 225 -0.47 -6.40 3.14
N ILE A 226 0.40 -5.44 2.85
CA ILE A 226 0.90 -4.48 3.86
C ILE A 226 -0.26 -3.64 4.42
N ALA A 227 -1.11 -3.09 3.55
CA ALA A 227 -2.29 -2.32 3.96
C ALA A 227 -3.26 -3.15 4.83
N SER A 228 -3.50 -4.40 4.42
CA SER A 228 -4.39 -5.31 5.15
C SER A 228 -3.80 -5.71 6.50
N LEU A 229 -2.53 -6.14 6.53
CA LEU A 229 -1.85 -6.53 7.77
C LEU A 229 -1.79 -5.37 8.75
N TYR A 230 -1.58 -4.15 8.29
CA TYR A 230 -1.60 -2.97 9.15
C TYR A 230 -2.96 -2.78 9.81
N GLU A 231 -4.06 -2.89 9.07
CA GLU A 231 -5.38 -2.81 9.67
C GLU A 231 -5.65 -3.96 10.66
N PHE A 232 -5.28 -5.19 10.28
CA PHE A 232 -5.42 -6.37 11.14
C PHE A 232 -4.53 -6.27 12.39
N SER A 233 -3.40 -5.61 12.32
CA SER A 233 -2.48 -5.45 13.45
C SER A 233 -3.02 -4.58 14.59
N ARG A 234 -4.15 -3.90 14.39
CA ARG A 234 -4.90 -3.27 15.50
C ARG A 234 -5.41 -4.29 16.51
N ARG A 235 -5.68 -5.52 16.06
CA ARG A 235 -6.29 -6.60 16.85
C ARG A 235 -5.36 -7.80 17.03
N TYR A 236 -4.52 -8.06 16.04
CA TYR A 236 -3.74 -9.30 15.92
C TYR A 236 -2.24 -9.04 16.19
N PRO A 237 -1.67 -9.53 17.32
CA PRO A 237 -0.25 -9.40 17.63
C PRO A 237 0.68 -10.01 16.56
N LEU A 238 0.30 -11.14 15.95
CA LEU A 238 1.04 -11.77 14.87
C LEU A 238 1.08 -10.88 13.62
N ALA A 239 0.01 -10.13 13.32
CA ALA A 239 0.05 -9.17 12.21
C ALA A 239 1.08 -8.05 12.45
N ASN A 240 1.20 -7.55 13.69
CA ASN A 240 2.28 -6.60 14.04
C ASN A 240 3.66 -7.22 13.84
N LYS A 241 3.83 -8.47 14.25
CA LYS A 241 5.09 -9.22 14.08
C LYS A 241 5.43 -9.44 12.60
N LEU A 242 4.44 -9.72 11.76
CA LEU A 242 4.63 -9.86 10.32
C LEU A 242 5.03 -8.53 9.67
N LEU A 243 4.40 -7.41 10.02
CA LEU A 243 4.80 -6.09 9.53
C LEU A 243 6.23 -5.76 9.94
N ALA A 244 6.59 -6.00 11.21
CA ALA A 244 7.95 -5.79 11.71
C ALA A 244 8.99 -6.68 10.98
N SER A 245 8.61 -7.87 10.49
CA SER A 245 9.52 -8.72 9.70
C SER A 245 9.83 -8.18 8.30
N LEU A 246 9.05 -7.21 7.81
CA LEU A 246 9.31 -6.56 6.51
C LEU A 246 10.37 -5.47 6.62
N GLU A 247 10.51 -4.88 7.80
CA GLU A 247 11.54 -3.90 8.12
C GLU A 247 12.90 -4.63 8.26
N GLY A 248 13.96 -4.12 7.63
CA GLY A 248 15.29 -4.74 7.74
C GLY A 248 15.75 -4.79 9.20
N GLY A 249 16.25 -5.93 9.67
CA GLY A 249 16.63 -6.08 11.09
C GLY A 249 16.93 -7.51 11.54
N GLN A 250 16.90 -7.73 12.86
CA GLN A 250 17.08 -9.06 13.45
C GLN A 250 15.97 -10.01 13.01
N ALA A 251 16.34 -11.25 12.70
CA ALA A 251 15.40 -12.31 12.37
C ALA A 251 14.40 -12.51 13.51
N LEU A 252 13.12 -12.29 13.23
CA LEU A 252 12.05 -12.54 14.20
C LEU A 252 11.81 -14.04 14.34
N VAL A 253 11.64 -14.51 15.57
CA VAL A 253 11.39 -15.92 15.86
C VAL A 253 9.90 -16.21 15.74
N PHE A 254 9.50 -17.03 14.77
CA PHE A 254 8.13 -17.51 14.60
C PHE A 254 7.91 -18.85 15.30
N SER A 255 6.70 -19.06 15.84
CA SER A 255 6.34 -20.36 16.43
C SER A 255 6.06 -21.40 15.34
N GLU A 256 6.08 -22.70 15.67
CA GLU A 256 5.78 -23.77 14.69
C GLU A 256 4.40 -23.56 14.02
N GLY A 257 3.46 -22.99 14.77
CA GLY A 257 2.13 -22.67 14.26
C GLY A 257 2.07 -21.52 13.25
N GLU A 258 3.12 -20.71 13.18
CA GLU A 258 3.25 -19.51 12.34
C GLU A 258 4.13 -19.75 11.10
N ARG A 259 4.63 -20.98 10.93
CA ARG A 259 5.64 -21.35 9.92
C ARG A 259 5.29 -20.89 8.49
N ILE A 260 4.05 -21.11 8.04
CA ILE A 260 3.61 -20.68 6.70
C ILE A 260 3.80 -19.16 6.52
N LEU A 261 3.35 -18.36 7.49
CA LEU A 261 3.41 -16.90 7.45
C LEU A 261 4.83 -16.37 7.68
N SER A 262 5.71 -17.15 8.32
CA SER A 262 7.11 -16.75 8.54
C SER A 262 7.88 -16.52 7.22
N HIS A 263 7.42 -17.13 6.12
CA HIS A 263 7.99 -16.97 4.79
C HIS A 263 7.53 -15.70 4.05
N LEU A 264 6.64 -14.90 4.65
CA LEU A 264 6.07 -13.72 3.98
C LEU A 264 7.13 -12.70 3.56
N SER A 265 8.09 -12.38 4.43
CA SER A 265 9.14 -11.39 4.11
C SER A 265 10.01 -11.86 2.93
N THR A 266 10.42 -13.13 2.95
CA THR A 266 11.18 -13.75 1.85
C THR A 266 10.37 -13.84 0.56
N TRP A 267 9.05 -14.09 0.65
CA TRP A 267 8.18 -14.08 -0.52
C TRP A 267 8.06 -12.69 -1.12
N ILE A 268 7.86 -11.64 -0.32
CA ILE A 268 7.79 -10.25 -0.78
C ILE A 268 9.09 -9.79 -1.45
N ARG A 269 10.24 -10.36 -1.05
CA ARG A 269 11.56 -10.07 -1.64
C ARG A 269 11.87 -10.88 -2.91
N GLY A 270 11.08 -11.92 -3.22
CA GLY A 270 11.38 -12.85 -4.32
C GLY A 270 12.48 -13.85 -4.02
N GLU A 271 12.80 -14.04 -2.75
CA GLU A 271 13.89 -14.89 -2.28
C GLU A 271 13.39 -16.27 -1.82
N LEU A 272 12.07 -16.49 -1.84
CA LEU A 272 11.44 -17.72 -1.34
C LEU A 272 11.57 -18.86 -2.37
N GLU A 273 12.36 -19.87 -2.02
CA GLU A 273 12.44 -21.13 -2.78
C GLU A 273 11.28 -22.07 -2.40
N ILE A 274 10.12 -21.86 -3.03
CA ILE A 274 8.84 -22.54 -2.70
C ILE A 274 8.95 -24.07 -2.70
N ASP A 275 9.71 -24.65 -3.63
CA ASP A 275 9.85 -26.11 -3.75
C ASP A 275 10.60 -26.77 -2.59
N LYS A 276 11.39 -26.01 -1.83
CA LYS A 276 12.14 -26.51 -0.65
C LYS A 276 11.34 -26.42 0.65
N LEU A 277 10.13 -25.88 0.60
CA LEU A 277 9.26 -25.75 1.78
C LEU A 277 8.60 -27.08 2.14
N ASP A 278 8.10 -27.16 3.38
CA ASP A 278 7.21 -28.26 3.77
C ASP A 278 5.91 -28.23 2.94
N THR A 279 5.22 -29.39 2.86
CA THR A 279 4.03 -29.56 2.01
C THR A 279 2.97 -28.49 2.22
N SER A 280 2.73 -28.05 3.46
CA SER A 280 1.66 -27.08 3.75
C SER A 280 2.07 -25.67 3.32
N SER A 281 3.30 -25.27 3.64
CA SER A 281 3.87 -23.99 3.20
C SER A 281 4.00 -23.91 1.68
N ARG A 282 4.48 -24.98 1.03
CA ARG A 282 4.59 -25.05 -0.43
C ARG A 282 3.24 -24.86 -1.11
N LEU A 283 2.22 -25.59 -0.65
CA LEU A 283 0.85 -25.49 -1.18
C LEU A 283 0.27 -24.09 -1.03
N PHE A 284 0.47 -23.46 0.13
CA PHE A 284 0.01 -22.10 0.39
C PHE A 284 0.68 -21.08 -0.55
N TRP A 285 2.00 -21.14 -0.71
CA TRP A 285 2.73 -20.16 -1.50
C TRP A 285 2.62 -20.38 -3.01
N LYS A 286 2.45 -21.63 -3.49
CA LYS A 286 2.07 -21.88 -4.89
C LYS A 286 0.67 -21.34 -5.21
N LEU A 287 -0.27 -21.48 -4.28
CA LEU A 287 -1.57 -20.84 -4.42
C LEU A 287 -1.45 -19.30 -4.45
N ALA A 288 -0.61 -18.72 -3.61
CA ALA A 288 -0.35 -17.28 -3.65
C ALA A 288 0.15 -16.81 -5.03
N GLU A 289 1.06 -17.54 -5.68
CA GLU A 289 1.52 -17.22 -7.04
C GLU A 289 0.39 -17.33 -8.08
N ASN A 290 -0.43 -18.37 -8.01
CA ASN A 290 -1.56 -18.57 -8.93
C ASN A 290 -2.70 -17.57 -8.72
N LEU A 291 -2.78 -16.94 -7.55
CA LEU A 291 -3.79 -15.93 -7.22
C LEU A 291 -3.35 -14.50 -7.52
N LEU A 292 -2.16 -14.28 -8.09
CA LEU A 292 -1.72 -12.94 -8.47
C LEU A 292 -2.81 -12.24 -9.33
N PRO A 293 -3.10 -10.94 -9.08
CA PRO A 293 -4.19 -10.22 -9.72
C PRO A 293 -4.14 -10.29 -11.25
N SER A 294 -4.97 -11.13 -11.86
CA SER A 294 -5.13 -11.19 -13.31
C SER A 294 -6.60 -10.91 -13.69
N ALA A 295 -6.83 -10.46 -14.92
CA ALA A 295 -8.15 -10.00 -15.37
C ALA A 295 -9.19 -11.13 -15.51
N GLU A 296 -8.76 -12.40 -15.51
CA GLU A 296 -9.59 -13.55 -15.93
C GLU A 296 -9.74 -14.63 -14.84
N VAL A 297 -9.17 -14.43 -13.65
CA VAL A 297 -9.10 -15.47 -12.61
C VAL A 297 -10.36 -15.45 -11.73
N HIS A 298 -11.18 -16.49 -11.86
CA HIS A 298 -12.26 -16.77 -10.90
C HIS A 298 -11.67 -17.44 -9.65
N LEU A 299 -11.62 -16.70 -8.54
CA LEU A 299 -10.96 -17.12 -7.30
C LEU A 299 -11.19 -18.58 -6.92
N GLY A 300 -12.46 -19.00 -6.81
CA GLY A 300 -12.75 -20.35 -6.34
C GLY A 300 -12.30 -21.44 -7.30
N ASN A 301 -12.34 -21.18 -8.61
CA ASN A 301 -11.89 -22.16 -9.59
C ASN A 301 -10.37 -22.28 -9.57
N SER A 302 -9.66 -21.16 -9.40
CA SER A 302 -8.20 -21.13 -9.29
C SER A 302 -7.68 -21.76 -8.00
N VAL A 303 -8.39 -21.56 -6.89
CA VAL A 303 -8.10 -22.25 -5.62
C VAL A 303 -8.25 -23.76 -5.80
N ILE A 304 -9.40 -24.21 -6.33
CA ILE A 304 -9.68 -25.64 -6.53
C ILE A 304 -8.66 -26.26 -7.50
N ALA A 305 -8.42 -25.65 -8.65
CA ALA A 305 -7.48 -26.16 -9.66
C ALA A 305 -6.06 -26.29 -9.12
N THR A 306 -5.56 -25.27 -8.42
CA THR A 306 -4.21 -25.31 -7.80
C THR A 306 -4.09 -26.43 -6.78
N PHE A 307 -5.14 -26.60 -5.95
CA PHE A 307 -5.15 -27.62 -4.91
C PHE A 307 -5.24 -29.03 -5.52
N SER A 308 -6.05 -29.22 -6.57
CA SER A 308 -6.16 -30.46 -7.32
C SER A 308 -4.84 -30.88 -7.97
N GLN A 309 -4.14 -29.96 -8.63
CA GLN A 309 -2.86 -30.25 -9.26
C GLN A 309 -1.81 -30.71 -8.24
N GLU A 310 -1.69 -30.03 -7.11
CA GLU A 310 -0.73 -30.41 -6.06
C GLU A 310 -1.08 -31.74 -5.36
N ILE A 311 -2.34 -32.14 -5.39
CA ILE A 311 -2.75 -33.46 -4.90
C ILE A 311 -2.29 -34.54 -5.86
N GLU A 312 -2.49 -34.34 -7.16
CA GLU A 312 -2.10 -35.29 -8.21
C GLU A 312 -0.58 -35.49 -8.27
N GLU A 313 0.19 -34.42 -8.05
CA GLU A 313 1.67 -34.46 -8.03
C GLU A 313 2.23 -35.02 -6.69
N SER A 314 1.40 -35.18 -5.66
CA SER A 314 1.81 -35.65 -4.34
C SER A 314 1.75 -37.18 -4.24
N THR A 315 2.90 -37.82 -4.01
CA THR A 315 3.01 -39.28 -3.75
C THR A 315 2.57 -39.71 -2.35
N ASP A 316 1.88 -38.84 -1.61
CA ASP A 316 1.64 -38.98 -0.17
C ASP A 316 0.36 -39.76 0.16
N LYS A 317 0.39 -40.54 1.25
CA LYS A 317 -0.71 -41.40 1.72
C LYS A 317 -1.94 -40.63 2.21
N GLN A 318 -1.86 -39.30 2.27
CA GLN A 318 -2.95 -38.40 2.68
C GLN A 318 -3.93 -38.04 1.55
N HIS A 319 -3.82 -38.66 0.38
CA HIS A 319 -4.63 -38.40 -0.82
C HIS A 319 -6.15 -38.34 -0.55
N PHE A 320 -6.68 -39.19 0.34
CA PHE A 320 -8.10 -39.21 0.72
C PHE A 320 -8.56 -37.98 1.54
N TYR A 321 -7.71 -37.50 2.46
CA TYR A 321 -8.01 -36.28 3.23
C TYR A 321 -8.04 -35.07 2.30
N LYS A 322 -7.14 -35.03 1.32
CA LYS A 322 -7.05 -33.93 0.37
C LYS A 322 -8.23 -33.91 -0.64
N GLN A 323 -8.80 -35.06 -1.01
CA GLN A 323 -10.04 -35.14 -1.80
C GLN A 323 -11.25 -34.57 -1.06
N LYS A 324 -11.44 -34.91 0.22
CA LYS A 324 -12.51 -34.32 1.04
C LYS A 324 -12.41 -32.80 1.15
N VAL A 325 -11.18 -32.27 1.20
CA VAL A 325 -10.95 -30.82 1.18
C VAL A 325 -11.39 -30.22 -0.14
N ILE A 326 -11.07 -30.84 -1.30
CA ILE A 326 -11.56 -30.36 -2.60
C ILE A 326 -13.10 -30.36 -2.65
N GLU A 327 -13.75 -31.42 -2.18
CA GLU A 327 -15.22 -31.49 -2.12
C GLU A 327 -15.81 -30.36 -1.28
N ALA A 328 -15.20 -30.08 -0.11
CA ALA A 328 -15.61 -28.96 0.74
C ALA A 328 -15.41 -27.60 0.04
N LEU A 329 -14.25 -27.36 -0.56
CA LEU A 329 -13.96 -26.12 -1.29
C LEU A 329 -14.89 -25.93 -2.50
N THR A 330 -15.22 -27.01 -3.19
CA THR A 330 -16.17 -27.03 -4.32
C THR A 330 -17.58 -26.68 -3.85
N GLY A 331 -18.05 -27.34 -2.79
CA GLY A 331 -19.38 -27.06 -2.23
C GLY A 331 -19.53 -25.63 -1.72
N ILE A 332 -18.48 -25.06 -1.12
CA ILE A 332 -18.45 -23.65 -0.71
C ILE A 332 -18.46 -22.71 -1.94
N ASN A 333 -17.62 -22.98 -2.94
CA ASN A 333 -17.53 -22.17 -4.16
C ASN A 333 -18.87 -22.14 -4.93
N GLU A 334 -19.54 -23.27 -5.02
CA GLU A 334 -20.83 -23.43 -5.70
C GLU A 334 -22.02 -22.91 -4.87
N LYS A 335 -21.78 -22.42 -3.65
CA LYS A 335 -22.81 -22.00 -2.68
C LYS A 335 -23.88 -23.05 -2.47
N LEU A 336 -23.50 -24.34 -2.49
CA LEU A 336 -24.43 -25.44 -2.28
C LEU A 336 -25.02 -25.32 -0.86
N ALA A 337 -26.34 -25.17 -0.79
CA ALA A 337 -27.09 -24.75 0.39
C ALA A 337 -27.10 -25.74 1.58
N SER A 338 -26.31 -26.82 1.56
CA SER A 338 -26.46 -27.93 2.51
C SER A 338 -25.69 -27.76 3.83
N ASN A 339 -24.57 -27.04 3.87
CA ASN A 339 -23.71 -26.95 5.06
C ASN A 339 -23.40 -25.50 5.47
N SER A 340 -23.46 -25.21 6.77
CA SER A 340 -23.09 -23.90 7.32
C SER A 340 -21.57 -23.71 7.37
N LEU A 341 -21.07 -22.47 7.34
CA LEU A 341 -19.64 -22.16 7.52
C LEU A 341 -19.08 -22.81 8.80
N SER A 342 -19.85 -22.76 9.89
CA SER A 342 -19.51 -23.43 11.15
C SER A 342 -19.26 -24.91 10.95
N SER A 343 -20.14 -25.61 10.24
CA SER A 343 -20.01 -27.05 9.97
C SER A 343 -18.70 -27.37 9.25
N TYR A 344 -18.34 -26.61 8.21
CA TYR A 344 -17.08 -26.79 7.49
C TYR A 344 -15.84 -26.55 8.36
N LEU A 345 -15.86 -25.51 9.21
CA LEU A 345 -14.78 -25.23 10.15
C LEU A 345 -14.68 -26.32 11.23
N GLU A 346 -15.80 -26.88 11.65
CA GLU A 346 -15.83 -27.92 12.68
C GLU A 346 -15.34 -29.28 12.18
N GLU A 347 -15.59 -29.61 10.93
CA GLU A 347 -15.06 -30.82 10.29
C GLU A 347 -13.55 -30.74 10.04
N ASN A 348 -13.00 -29.53 9.96
CA ASN A 348 -11.60 -29.26 9.59
C ASN A 348 -10.76 -28.63 10.71
N LYS A 349 -11.18 -28.72 11.98
CA LYS A 349 -10.55 -28.10 13.17
C LYS A 349 -9.02 -28.28 13.26
N SER A 350 -8.47 -29.37 12.72
CA SER A 350 -7.04 -29.69 12.79
C SER A 350 -6.19 -29.05 11.69
N SER A 351 -6.77 -28.58 10.59
CA SER A 351 -6.00 -28.11 9.42
C SER A 351 -6.13 -26.60 9.19
N ARG A 352 -5.02 -25.90 9.43
CA ARG A 352 -4.93 -24.42 9.38
C ARG A 352 -5.08 -23.89 7.96
N THR A 353 -4.37 -24.51 7.01
CA THR A 353 -4.43 -24.13 5.59
C THR A 353 -5.85 -24.33 5.07
N VAL A 354 -6.53 -25.40 5.45
CA VAL A 354 -7.92 -25.67 5.03
C VAL A 354 -8.88 -24.63 5.60
N ASN A 355 -8.79 -24.30 6.90
CA ASN A 355 -9.61 -23.24 7.49
C ASN A 355 -9.40 -21.90 6.77
N SER A 356 -8.16 -21.57 6.43
CA SER A 356 -7.82 -20.33 5.71
C SER A 356 -8.47 -20.29 4.30
N LEU A 357 -8.49 -21.43 3.60
CA LEU A 357 -9.13 -21.55 2.29
C LEU A 357 -10.66 -21.50 2.38
N ILE A 358 -11.26 -22.14 3.40
CA ILE A 358 -12.69 -22.04 3.68
C ILE A 358 -13.07 -20.57 3.88
N LEU A 359 -12.32 -19.83 4.71
CA LEU A 359 -12.54 -18.39 4.92
C LEU A 359 -12.38 -17.58 3.63
N LEU A 360 -11.36 -17.89 2.82
CA LEU A 360 -11.10 -17.26 1.51
C LEU A 360 -12.25 -17.50 0.50
N LEU A 361 -12.97 -18.62 0.56
CA LEU A 361 -14.08 -18.86 -0.35
C LEU A 361 -15.43 -18.39 0.21
N ALA A 362 -15.62 -18.47 1.53
CA ALA A 362 -16.91 -18.19 2.16
C ALA A 362 -17.19 -16.70 2.40
N LYS A 363 -16.16 -15.85 2.56
CA LYS A 363 -16.32 -14.45 3.00
C LYS A 363 -15.88 -13.46 1.93
N ASP A 364 -16.80 -12.95 1.11
CA ASP A 364 -16.44 -11.96 0.07
C ASP A 364 -15.91 -10.65 0.68
N GLY A 365 -14.64 -10.33 0.42
CA GLY A 365 -13.97 -9.11 0.90
C GLY A 365 -13.13 -9.32 2.16
N LEU A 366 -12.10 -8.49 2.34
CA LEU A 366 -11.18 -8.53 3.48
C LEU A 366 -11.85 -8.10 4.79
N GLU A 367 -12.80 -7.19 4.69
CA GLU A 367 -13.49 -6.60 5.83
C GLU A 367 -14.35 -7.63 6.58
N LYS A 368 -14.80 -8.67 5.88
CA LYS A 368 -15.57 -9.77 6.47
C LYS A 368 -14.73 -10.77 7.26
N LEU A 369 -13.40 -10.61 7.25
CA LEU A 369 -12.47 -11.42 8.03
C LEU A 369 -12.14 -10.80 9.39
N PHE A 370 -12.58 -9.56 9.67
CA PHE A 370 -12.40 -8.95 10.99
C PHE A 370 -13.28 -9.64 12.03
N GLY A 371 -12.67 -10.00 13.17
CA GLY A 371 -13.36 -10.47 14.36
C GLY A 371 -14.02 -11.85 14.29
N LEU A 372 -13.64 -12.68 13.32
CA LEU A 372 -14.22 -14.01 13.16
C LEU A 372 -13.85 -14.98 14.30
N GLU A 373 -12.76 -14.75 15.03
CA GLU A 373 -12.40 -15.57 16.18
C GLU A 373 -13.38 -15.40 17.36
N ASP A 374 -14.09 -14.27 17.44
CA ASP A 374 -15.18 -14.09 18.41
C ASP A 374 -16.41 -14.91 18.01
N GLU A 375 -16.60 -15.13 16.71
CA GLU A 375 -17.72 -15.89 16.16
C GLU A 375 -17.49 -17.42 16.24
N HIS A 376 -16.23 -17.86 16.14
CA HIS A 376 -15.89 -19.28 16.06
C HIS A 376 -14.64 -19.65 16.88
N ALA A 377 -14.84 -20.39 17.97
CA ALA A 377 -13.78 -20.87 18.86
C ALA A 377 -12.72 -21.78 18.19
N CYS A 378 -12.99 -22.28 16.99
CA CYS A 378 -12.05 -23.12 16.24
C CYS A 378 -11.05 -22.31 15.40
N LEU A 379 -11.30 -21.01 15.20
CA LEU A 379 -10.43 -20.14 14.42
C LEU A 379 -9.30 -19.61 15.29
N ARG A 380 -8.09 -19.68 14.75
CA ARG A 380 -6.91 -19.03 15.32
C ARG A 380 -6.53 -17.82 14.49
N GLU A 381 -5.79 -16.91 15.12
CA GLU A 381 -5.18 -15.77 14.46
C GLU A 381 -4.41 -16.18 13.19
N THR A 382 -3.70 -17.31 13.22
CA THR A 382 -2.97 -17.82 12.04
C THR A 382 -3.86 -18.16 10.86
N ASP A 383 -5.08 -18.66 11.11
CA ASP A 383 -6.01 -19.07 10.07
C ASP A 383 -6.62 -17.83 9.39
N ILE A 384 -6.94 -16.82 10.21
CA ILE A 384 -7.46 -15.54 9.74
C ILE A 384 -6.38 -14.80 8.93
N LEU A 385 -5.16 -14.69 9.43
CA LEU A 385 -4.09 -13.96 8.73
C LEU A 385 -3.64 -14.64 7.44
N GLN A 386 -3.66 -15.96 7.35
CA GLN A 386 -3.44 -16.68 6.09
C GLN A 386 -4.53 -16.36 5.06
N ALA A 387 -5.80 -16.37 5.47
CA ALA A 387 -6.91 -15.96 4.59
C ALA A 387 -6.78 -14.49 4.14
N VAL A 388 -6.36 -13.60 5.05
CA VAL A 388 -6.09 -12.18 4.75
C VAL A 388 -5.00 -12.04 3.69
N VAL A 389 -3.87 -12.75 3.84
CA VAL A 389 -2.78 -12.69 2.87
C VAL A 389 -3.24 -13.16 1.48
N LEU A 390 -3.88 -14.33 1.38
CA LEU A 390 -4.38 -14.85 0.10
C LEU A 390 -5.43 -13.93 -0.54
N ARG A 391 -6.35 -13.39 0.25
CA ARG A 391 -7.36 -12.46 -0.22
C ARG A 391 -6.73 -11.14 -0.68
N ALA A 392 -5.76 -10.61 0.05
CA ALA A 392 -5.07 -9.38 -0.30
C ALA A 392 -4.29 -9.55 -1.61
N ILE A 393 -3.61 -10.69 -1.78
CA ILE A 393 -2.95 -11.06 -3.04
C ILE A 393 -3.96 -11.02 -4.18
N PHE A 394 -5.06 -11.78 -4.09
CA PHE A 394 -6.07 -11.84 -5.15
C PHE A 394 -6.71 -10.48 -5.47
N THR A 395 -6.97 -9.68 -4.43
CA THR A 395 -7.65 -8.38 -4.58
C THR A 395 -6.72 -7.37 -5.24
N GLY A 396 -5.46 -7.32 -4.81
CA GLY A 396 -4.50 -6.30 -5.21
C GLY A 396 -4.83 -4.92 -4.64
N PHE A 397 -3.80 -4.08 -4.50
CA PHE A 397 -3.88 -2.82 -3.77
C PHE A 397 -4.96 -1.89 -4.32
N ASN A 398 -5.02 -1.71 -5.64
CA ASN A 398 -5.93 -0.75 -6.27
C ASN A 398 -7.42 -1.09 -6.01
N LYS A 399 -7.77 -2.37 -5.82
CA LYS A 399 -9.15 -2.80 -5.55
C LYS A 399 -9.50 -2.86 -4.05
N LEU A 400 -8.56 -2.57 -3.14
CA LEU A 400 -8.88 -2.48 -1.72
C LEU A 400 -9.87 -1.35 -1.44
N SER A 401 -10.73 -1.55 -0.44
CA SER A 401 -11.68 -0.53 -0.01
C SER A 401 -10.96 0.67 0.62
N GLY A 402 -11.67 1.80 0.64
CA GLY A 402 -11.20 3.01 1.33
C GLY A 402 -10.85 2.75 2.80
N LYS A 403 -11.54 1.84 3.52
CA LYS A 403 -11.24 1.53 4.94
C LYS A 403 -9.84 0.94 5.13
N LEU A 404 -9.35 0.15 4.19
CA LEU A 404 -8.01 -0.46 4.23
C LEU A 404 -6.93 0.50 3.71
N LYS A 405 -7.31 1.51 2.93
CA LYS A 405 -6.42 2.56 2.39
C LYS A 405 -6.44 3.86 3.20
N SER A 406 -7.40 4.05 4.12
CA SER A 406 -7.70 5.35 4.74
C SER A 406 -6.64 5.84 5.72
N GLN A 407 -5.59 5.08 5.97
CA GLN A 407 -4.54 5.51 6.88
C GLN A 407 -3.49 6.32 6.12
N GLN A 408 -3.54 7.66 6.22
CA GLN A 408 -2.51 8.57 5.67
C GLN A 408 -1.08 8.11 5.97
N ALA A 409 -0.85 7.59 7.18
CA ALA A 409 0.46 7.14 7.62
C ALA A 409 1.04 5.99 6.77
N ILE A 410 0.19 5.14 6.18
CA ILE A 410 0.62 3.93 5.50
C ILE A 410 0.74 4.06 3.98
N ILE A 411 -0.01 5.00 3.36
CA ILE A 411 -0.07 5.15 1.89
C ILE A 411 1.34 5.32 1.30
N ASN A 412 2.14 6.23 1.86
CA ASN A 412 3.47 6.50 1.34
C ASN A 412 4.44 5.30 1.53
N PRO A 413 4.60 4.73 2.74
CA PRO A 413 5.38 3.50 2.90
C PRO A 413 4.95 2.37 1.96
N VAL A 414 3.65 2.10 1.84
CA VAL A 414 3.11 1.07 0.93
C VAL A 414 3.52 1.35 -0.51
N SER A 415 3.36 2.60 -0.99
CA SER A 415 3.77 2.98 -2.34
C SER A 415 5.27 2.76 -2.58
N CYS A 416 6.10 3.05 -1.58
CA CYS A 416 7.54 2.78 -1.65
C CYS A 416 7.85 1.28 -1.68
N PHE A 417 7.12 0.45 -0.91
CA PHE A 417 7.28 -1.01 -0.95
C PHE A 417 6.89 -1.58 -2.32
N MET A 418 5.76 -1.13 -2.87
CA MET A 418 5.32 -1.53 -4.21
C MET A 418 6.37 -1.13 -5.26
N ALA A 419 6.87 0.10 -5.16
CA ALA A 419 7.96 0.57 -6.01
C ALA A 419 9.22 -0.28 -5.83
N GLY A 420 9.65 -0.61 -4.61
CA GLY A 420 10.87 -1.39 -4.40
C GLY A 420 10.80 -2.84 -4.89
N VAL A 421 9.60 -3.43 -4.98
CA VAL A 421 9.40 -4.72 -5.67
C VAL A 421 9.69 -4.59 -7.17
N ILE A 422 9.37 -3.45 -7.77
CA ILE A 422 9.55 -3.16 -9.20
C ILE A 422 10.96 -2.66 -9.49
N TYR A 423 11.54 -1.91 -8.56
CA TYR A 423 12.83 -1.23 -8.68
C TYR A 423 13.79 -1.74 -7.60
N PRO A 424 14.65 -2.74 -7.90
CA PRO A 424 15.56 -3.34 -6.92
C PRO A 424 16.52 -2.36 -6.23
N SER A 425 16.74 -1.19 -6.84
CA SER A 425 17.57 -0.12 -6.28
C SER A 425 16.93 0.61 -5.10
N LEU A 426 15.61 0.52 -4.94
CA LEU A 426 14.93 0.98 -3.73
C LEU A 426 15.04 -0.12 -2.69
N ALA A 427 16.06 -0.03 -1.84
CA ALA A 427 16.26 -0.97 -0.75
C ALA A 427 15.04 -1.01 0.17
N LEU A 428 14.23 -2.08 0.05
CA LEU A 428 13.00 -2.29 0.82
C LEU A 428 13.26 -2.19 2.34
N GLU A 429 14.44 -2.60 2.78
CA GLU A 429 14.89 -2.58 4.17
C GLU A 429 14.96 -1.17 4.78
N THR A 430 15.08 -0.14 3.95
CA THR A 430 15.13 1.26 4.38
C THR A 430 13.74 1.88 4.56
N ILE A 431 12.68 1.14 4.17
CA ILE A 431 11.31 1.62 4.24
C ILE A 431 10.74 1.24 5.61
N HIS A 432 10.51 2.25 6.45
CA HIS A 432 9.89 2.06 7.77
C HIS A 432 8.37 2.08 7.68
N LEU A 433 7.72 1.10 8.29
CA LEU A 433 6.28 1.03 8.42
C LEU A 433 5.85 1.72 9.72
N PRO A 434 4.76 2.51 9.70
CA PRO A 434 4.24 3.07 10.93
C PRO A 434 3.78 1.94 11.86
N LYS A 435 4.10 2.04 13.15
CA LYS A 435 3.52 1.15 14.18
C LYS A 435 2.05 1.48 14.38
N THR A 436 1.16 0.51 14.59
CA THR A 436 -0.22 0.82 14.99
C THR A 436 -0.28 1.40 16.40
N LEU A 437 -1.38 2.10 16.74
CA LEU A 437 -1.63 2.49 18.13
C LEU A 437 -1.57 1.29 19.07
N TYR A 438 -2.15 0.15 18.66
CA TYR A 438 -2.05 -1.10 19.41
C TYR A 438 -0.59 -1.49 19.68
N SER A 439 0.26 -1.53 18.66
CA SER A 439 1.69 -1.80 18.81
C SER A 439 2.41 -0.81 19.74
N LEU A 440 2.07 0.48 19.65
CA LEU A 440 2.65 1.53 20.49
C LEU A 440 2.25 1.39 21.96
N PHE A 441 1.09 0.82 22.27
CA PHE A 441 0.64 0.58 23.65
C PHE A 441 0.90 -0.84 24.16
N ASN A 442 1.12 -1.80 23.26
CA ASN A 442 1.39 -3.19 23.62
C ASN A 442 2.88 -3.39 23.99
N THR A 443 3.35 -2.60 24.96
CA THR A 443 4.71 -2.67 25.50
C THR A 443 4.65 -2.97 27.01
N PRO A 444 5.62 -3.73 27.56
CA PRO A 444 5.58 -4.16 28.96
C PRO A 444 5.67 -3.00 29.96
N ASN A 445 6.35 -1.91 29.59
CA ASN A 445 6.53 -0.73 30.44
C ASN A 445 6.01 0.51 29.70
N TRP A 446 5.02 1.19 30.28
CA TRP A 446 4.50 2.44 29.75
C TRP A 446 5.29 3.63 30.29
N ASN A 447 5.60 4.57 29.41
CA ASN A 447 6.11 5.89 29.78
C ASN A 447 4.95 6.84 30.11
N LYS A 448 5.28 7.99 30.72
CA LYS A 448 4.27 9.01 31.10
C LYS A 448 3.45 9.54 29.92
N ALA A 449 4.02 9.55 28.71
CA ALA A 449 3.30 9.98 27.51
C ALA A 449 2.25 8.93 27.10
N GLN A 450 2.58 7.65 27.15
CA GLN A 450 1.64 6.54 26.93
C GLN A 450 0.52 6.57 27.96
N GLU A 451 0.82 6.68 29.25
CA GLU A 451 -0.21 6.79 30.30
C GLU A 451 -1.16 7.97 30.06
N LYS A 452 -0.61 9.14 29.74
CA LYS A 452 -1.41 10.35 29.45
C LYS A 452 -2.29 10.18 28.21
N CYS A 453 -1.76 9.62 27.13
CA CYS A 453 -2.50 9.38 25.89
C CYS A 453 -3.62 8.37 26.10
N ALA A 454 -3.31 7.25 26.77
CA ALA A 454 -4.30 6.22 27.08
C ALA A 454 -5.41 6.77 27.98
N LEU A 455 -5.10 7.61 28.97
CA LEU A 455 -6.12 8.27 29.81
C LEU A 455 -7.00 9.22 28.98
N GLY A 456 -6.40 9.94 28.03
CA GLY A 456 -7.12 10.78 27.08
C GLY A 456 -8.09 10.00 26.21
N LEU A 457 -7.64 8.86 25.66
CA LEU A 457 -8.47 7.96 24.85
C LEU A 457 -9.62 7.36 25.68
N VAL A 458 -9.32 6.80 26.84
CA VAL A 458 -10.31 6.22 27.75
C VAL A 458 -11.41 7.22 28.10
N LYS A 459 -11.05 8.48 28.39
CA LYS A 459 -12.01 9.54 28.68
C LYS A 459 -12.83 9.93 27.44
N LYS A 460 -12.18 10.10 26.28
CA LYS A 460 -12.84 10.48 25.03
C LYS A 460 -13.88 9.44 24.59
N PHE A 461 -13.51 8.16 24.64
CA PHE A 461 -14.36 7.05 24.19
C PHE A 461 -15.19 6.41 25.31
N LYS A 462 -15.11 6.96 26.54
CA LYS A 462 -15.86 6.50 27.71
C LYS A 462 -15.63 5.02 28.07
N TRP A 463 -14.41 4.52 27.92
CA TRP A 463 -14.03 3.15 28.28
C TRP A 463 -13.85 2.98 29.79
N THR A 464 -14.93 3.15 30.55
CA THR A 464 -14.91 3.16 32.02
C THR A 464 -14.35 1.87 32.62
N SER A 465 -14.51 0.73 31.94
CA SER A 465 -13.93 -0.56 32.31
C SER A 465 -12.40 -0.59 32.35
N CYS A 466 -11.73 0.37 31.70
CA CYS A 466 -10.27 0.45 31.67
C CYS A 466 -9.69 1.23 32.85
N ILE A 467 -10.52 1.83 33.71
CA ILE A 467 -10.05 2.64 34.83
C ILE A 467 -10.02 1.79 36.10
N LYS A 468 -8.84 1.65 36.69
CA LYS A 468 -8.64 1.12 38.04
C LYS A 468 -8.27 2.27 38.96
N ALA A 469 -9.09 2.54 39.98
CA ALA A 469 -8.71 3.43 41.06
C ALA A 469 -7.76 2.68 41.99
N GLN A 470 -6.49 3.10 42.04
CA GLN A 470 -5.56 2.65 43.07
C GLN A 470 -5.56 3.67 44.20
N ILE A 471 -5.89 3.22 45.40
CA ILE A 471 -5.78 4.01 46.62
C ILE A 471 -4.44 3.66 47.25
N ASP A 472 -3.49 4.60 47.22
CA ASP A 472 -2.21 4.41 47.91
C ASP A 472 -2.42 4.66 49.41
N ILE A 473 -2.46 3.57 50.17
CA ILE A 473 -2.65 3.57 51.63
C ILE A 473 -1.34 3.90 52.39
N VAL A 474 -0.22 4.06 51.68
CA VAL A 474 1.08 4.27 52.31
C VAL A 474 1.24 5.74 52.71
N GLY A 475 1.05 6.01 54.01
CA GLY A 475 1.13 7.34 54.64
C GLY A 475 -0.16 7.84 55.29
N LEU A 476 -1.19 6.98 55.36
CA LEU A 476 -2.60 7.37 55.51
C LEU A 476 -3.12 7.86 56.87
N ALA A 477 -2.29 8.20 57.85
CA ALA A 477 -2.88 8.70 59.09
C ALA A 477 -2.07 9.80 59.75
N LYS A 478 -2.61 11.02 59.72
CA LYS A 478 -2.57 11.83 60.94
C LYS A 478 -3.51 11.14 61.93
N LEU A 479 -2.93 10.24 62.74
CA LEU A 479 -3.64 9.59 63.84
C LEU A 479 -3.93 10.69 64.87
N GLN A 480 -5.21 11.02 65.05
CA GLN A 480 -5.62 11.78 66.23
C GLN A 480 -6.23 10.80 67.21
N GLY A 481 -5.62 10.74 68.39
CA GLY A 481 -6.01 9.84 69.45
C GLY A 481 -6.62 10.61 70.61
N THR A 482 -7.72 10.12 71.16
CA THR A 482 -8.21 10.53 72.48
C THR A 482 -8.03 9.37 73.46
N LEU A 483 -7.41 9.66 74.60
CA LEU A 483 -7.26 8.69 75.67
C LEU A 483 -8.50 8.79 76.58
N GLN A 484 -9.27 7.70 76.68
CA GLN A 484 -10.39 7.58 77.63
C GLN A 484 -10.27 6.25 78.39
N ASP A 485 -10.38 6.31 79.72
CA ASP A 485 -10.33 5.14 80.62
C ASP A 485 -9.10 4.23 80.40
N GLY A 486 -7.94 4.84 80.14
CA GLY A 486 -6.69 4.12 79.90
C GLY A 486 -6.61 3.41 78.53
N LYS A 487 -7.58 3.63 77.64
CA LYS A 487 -7.61 3.10 76.27
C LYS A 487 -7.46 4.24 75.26
N LEU A 488 -6.56 4.04 74.30
CA LEU A 488 -6.33 4.97 73.20
C LEU A 488 -7.34 4.68 72.08
N TRP A 489 -8.25 5.61 71.84
CA TRP A 489 -9.14 5.59 70.69
C TRP A 489 -8.52 6.42 69.59
N VAL A 490 -8.30 5.82 68.42
CA VAL A 490 -7.63 6.48 67.29
C VAL A 490 -8.59 6.61 66.11
N GLU A 491 -8.82 7.85 65.67
CA GLU A 491 -9.55 8.14 64.43
C GLU A 491 -8.56 8.45 63.31
N ALA A 492 -8.78 7.86 62.12
CA ALA A 492 -7.99 8.11 60.93
C ALA A 492 -8.82 8.92 59.91
N TYR A 493 -8.33 10.11 59.55
CA TYR A 493 -8.92 10.96 58.51
C TYR A 493 -8.21 10.72 57.18
N ILE A 494 -8.93 10.16 56.19
CA ILE A 494 -8.45 9.94 54.83
C ILE A 494 -9.07 11.00 53.92
N ASP A 495 -8.25 11.82 53.26
CA ASP A 495 -8.70 12.77 52.21
C ASP A 495 -8.74 12.04 50.85
N PRO A 496 -9.91 11.59 50.36
CA PRO A 496 -9.97 10.69 49.21
C PRO A 496 -9.37 11.30 47.93
N GLU A 497 -9.47 12.62 47.75
CA GLU A 497 -9.05 13.30 46.52
C GLU A 497 -7.52 13.36 46.34
N LYS A 498 -6.75 13.27 47.43
CA LYS A 498 -5.27 13.27 47.38
C LYS A 498 -4.64 11.90 47.13
N TYR A 499 -5.37 10.81 47.38
CA TYR A 499 -4.80 9.46 47.43
C TYR A 499 -5.38 8.48 46.41
N ILE A 500 -6.41 8.88 45.66
CA ILE A 500 -6.92 8.12 44.52
C ILE A 500 -6.06 8.42 43.29
N GLN A 501 -5.17 7.48 42.94
CA GLN A 501 -4.52 7.49 41.64
C GLN A 501 -5.39 6.74 40.62
N THR A 502 -5.73 7.42 39.53
CA THR A 502 -6.37 6.77 38.39
C THR A 502 -5.30 6.02 37.61
N LYS A 503 -5.35 4.68 37.64
CA LYS A 503 -4.52 3.82 36.81
C LYS A 503 -5.33 3.21 35.68
N ILE A 504 -4.65 2.88 34.59
CA ILE A 504 -5.26 2.19 33.46
C ILE A 504 -5.03 0.70 33.62
N ASP A 505 -6.10 -0.08 33.48
CA ASP A 505 -6.02 -1.50 33.27
C ASP A 505 -5.54 -1.79 31.84
N ILE A 506 -4.24 -2.05 31.69
CA ILE A 506 -3.59 -2.20 30.37
C ILE A 506 -4.28 -3.29 29.52
N PRO A 507 -4.53 -4.52 30.01
CA PRO A 507 -5.24 -5.54 29.24
C PRO A 507 -6.63 -5.08 28.76
N ALA A 508 -7.44 -4.50 29.65
CA ALA A 508 -8.77 -4.01 29.27
C ALA A 508 -8.68 -2.85 28.27
N PHE A 509 -7.70 -1.97 28.42
CA PHE A 509 -7.43 -0.88 27.47
C PHE A 509 -7.05 -1.41 26.08
N LEU A 510 -6.15 -2.39 26.01
CA LEU A 510 -5.72 -2.98 24.73
C LEU A 510 -6.88 -3.67 24.01
N VAL A 511 -7.76 -4.36 24.74
CA VAL A 511 -8.99 -4.96 24.18
C VAL A 511 -9.91 -3.89 23.60
N GLN A 512 -10.15 -2.79 24.33
CA GLN A 512 -10.98 -1.70 23.82
C GLN A 512 -10.34 -1.00 22.61
N LEU A 513 -9.03 -0.76 22.68
CA LEU A 513 -8.26 -0.13 21.61
C LEU A 513 -8.31 -0.95 20.30
N ALA A 514 -8.27 -2.28 20.40
CA ALA A 514 -8.34 -3.18 19.24
C ALA A 514 -9.67 -3.12 18.47
N HIS A 515 -10.77 -2.74 19.14
CA HIS A 515 -12.11 -2.69 18.57
C HIS A 515 -12.59 -1.26 18.27
N ALA A 516 -11.81 -0.27 18.68
CA ALA A 516 -12.18 1.13 18.56
C ALA A 516 -12.01 1.67 17.14
N GLU A 517 -13.04 2.34 16.63
CA GLU A 517 -12.90 3.20 15.47
C GLU A 517 -12.36 4.56 15.92
N ILE A 518 -11.04 4.74 15.81
CA ILE A 518 -10.36 6.00 16.15
C ILE A 518 -10.24 6.86 14.90
N ASP A 519 -10.75 8.10 14.98
CA ASP A 519 -10.61 9.07 13.89
C ASP A 519 -9.14 9.48 13.68
N GLU A 520 -8.77 9.75 12.42
CA GLU A 520 -7.39 10.08 12.02
C GLU A 520 -6.79 11.24 12.81
N LYS A 521 -7.59 12.27 13.12
CA LYS A 521 -7.11 13.44 13.87
C LYS A 521 -6.68 13.05 15.29
N THR A 522 -7.40 12.12 15.90
CA THR A 522 -7.07 11.59 17.22
C THR A 522 -5.86 10.69 17.17
N GLU A 523 -5.81 9.80 16.19
CA GLU A 523 -4.66 8.93 15.99
C GLU A 523 -3.37 9.74 15.74
N ALA A 524 -3.40 10.72 14.84
CA ALA A 524 -2.27 11.60 14.55
C ALA A 524 -1.77 12.34 15.82
N ARG A 525 -2.70 12.86 16.63
CA ARG A 525 -2.34 13.53 17.90
C ARG A 525 -1.68 12.58 18.90
N VAL A 526 -2.18 11.34 19.00
CA VAL A 526 -1.57 10.34 19.89
C VAL A 526 -0.16 10.00 19.40
N ARG A 527 0.02 9.80 18.09
CA ARG A 527 1.34 9.52 17.50
C ARG A 527 2.34 10.63 17.76
N GLU A 528 1.94 11.88 17.53
CA GLU A 528 2.77 13.06 17.80
C GLU A 528 3.22 13.12 19.27
N MET A 529 2.31 12.83 20.20
CA MET A 529 2.63 12.79 21.63
C MET A 529 3.55 11.64 22.04
N LEU A 530 3.56 10.54 21.28
CA LEU A 530 4.38 9.37 21.54
C LEU A 530 5.73 9.39 20.80
N GLY A 531 6.03 10.46 20.05
CA GLY A 531 7.26 10.60 19.28
C GLY A 531 7.29 9.72 18.03
N GLY A 532 6.12 9.41 17.47
CA GLY A 532 5.94 8.70 16.21
C GLY A 532 5.94 9.62 15.00
#